data_AF-A0A919QD80-F1
#
_entry.id   AF-A0A919QD80-F1
#
_cell.length_a   1.000
_cell.length_b   1.000
_cell.length_c   1.000
_cell.angle_alpha   90.00
_cell.angle_beta   90.00
_cell.angle_gamma   90.00
#
_symmetry.space_group_name_H-M   'P 1'
#
loop_
_entity.id
_entity.type
_entity.pdbx_description
1 polymer ?
#
loop_
_entity_poly.entity_id
_entity_poly.type
_entity_poly.pdbx_seq_one_letter_code
_entity_poly.pdbx_strand_id
1 'polypeptide(L)'
;MLLLAVFSLATACGGGETTAAPAEEATAQAVVLWGAEGGFVTATTNTLRPPRVVVYSDGQVIADAVKTFRLTEAEVGETVASMEKFLNGQPPTAAPKPDAPMVTDVPDTVLGVRAKDGRMHEVRVPALDQIADFYPKELTEAKKLMDGLATRAASEGTDYTAARVRVVAENAPGVEGEAKPWPAGVQEPSGSVDPVWKTDLDGAASAAVVKAVPQGGATGPKGGGPGQSLFKTGSGAVFVVSWRYLLPDE
;
A
#
# COMPACT_ATOMS: atom_id res chain seq x y z
N MET A 1 -77.94 18.92 17.48
CA MET A 1 -78.08 18.33 16.14
C MET A 1 -77.03 18.99 15.23
N LEU A 2 -76.12 18.21 14.63
CA LEU A 2 -75.18 18.50 13.52
C LEU A 2 -74.23 19.74 13.65
N LEU A 3 -72.92 19.57 13.88
CA LEU A 3 -71.79 19.27 12.95
C LEU A 3 -71.31 20.45 12.06
N LEU A 4 -70.10 20.93 12.40
CA LEU A 4 -68.89 21.09 11.57
C LEU A 4 -68.99 21.72 10.16
N ALA A 5 -68.18 22.78 9.95
CA ALA A 5 -67.52 23.07 8.69
C ALA A 5 -66.07 23.52 8.95
N VAL A 6 -65.17 22.96 8.15
CA VAL A 6 -63.71 22.87 8.31
C VAL A 6 -63.00 24.13 7.81
N PHE A 7 -61.99 24.58 8.58
CA PHE A 7 -61.02 25.61 8.17
C PHE A 7 -60.00 25.03 7.18
N SER A 8 -59.76 25.72 6.07
CA SER A 8 -58.60 25.50 5.20
C SER A 8 -57.80 26.79 5.10
N LEU A 9 -56.64 26.83 5.77
CA LEU A 9 -55.63 27.86 5.59
C LEU A 9 -54.38 27.16 5.07
N ALA A 10 -54.01 27.47 3.83
CA ALA A 10 -52.77 27.03 3.21
C ALA A 10 -51.61 27.85 3.79
N THR A 11 -50.79 27.24 4.64
CA THR A 11 -49.52 27.80 5.10
C THR A 11 -48.42 27.37 4.13
N ALA A 12 -47.84 28.33 3.43
CA ALA A 12 -46.65 28.14 2.61
C ALA A 12 -45.44 27.93 3.53
N CYS A 13 -44.97 26.68 3.66
CA CYS A 13 -43.69 26.37 4.28
C CYS A 13 -42.56 26.69 3.29
N GLY A 14 -41.83 27.77 3.55
CA GLY A 14 -40.53 28.04 2.95
C GLY A 14 -39.52 27.01 3.47
N GLY A 15 -39.24 25.99 2.65
CA GLY A 15 -38.18 25.02 2.89
C GLY A 15 -36.82 25.66 2.66
N GLY A 16 -36.12 25.98 3.73
CA GLY A 16 -34.67 26.18 3.69
C GLY A 16 -34.01 24.82 3.54
N GLU A 17 -33.64 24.44 2.32
CA GLU A 17 -32.69 23.36 2.08
C GLU A 17 -31.37 23.73 2.75
N THR A 18 -31.16 23.20 3.95
CA THR A 18 -29.83 23.12 4.54
C THR A 18 -29.07 22.11 3.69
N THR A 19 -28.31 22.62 2.72
CA THR A 19 -27.32 21.83 1.98
C THR A 19 -26.34 21.29 3.01
N ALA A 20 -26.53 20.06 3.44
CA ALA A 20 -25.53 19.33 4.20
C ALA A 20 -24.30 19.27 3.30
N ALA A 21 -23.22 19.95 3.72
CA ALA A 21 -21.91 19.73 3.13
C ALA A 21 -21.65 18.22 3.20
N PRO A 22 -21.17 17.59 2.11
CA PRO A 22 -20.76 16.20 2.18
C PRO A 22 -19.75 16.10 3.32
N ALA A 23 -20.03 15.24 4.30
CA ALA A 23 -19.03 14.87 5.29
C ALA A 23 -17.85 14.34 4.47
N GLU A 24 -16.71 15.03 4.55
CA GLU A 24 -15.43 14.47 4.15
C GLU A 24 -15.34 13.13 4.86
N GLU A 25 -15.47 12.03 4.11
CA GLU A 25 -15.27 10.69 4.66
C GLU A 25 -13.85 10.70 5.23
N ALA A 26 -13.75 10.70 6.56
CA ALA A 26 -12.46 10.68 7.23
C ALA A 26 -11.73 9.43 6.72
N THR A 27 -10.68 9.64 5.91
CA THR A 27 -9.89 8.56 5.34
C THR A 27 -9.39 7.68 6.47
N ALA A 28 -9.69 6.38 6.39
CA ALA A 28 -9.26 5.41 7.38
C ALA A 28 -7.74 5.50 7.57
N GLN A 29 -7.27 5.50 8.82
CA GLN A 29 -5.85 5.69 9.13
C GLN A 29 -5.17 4.33 9.30
N ALA A 30 -3.96 4.17 8.79
CA ALA A 30 -3.13 3.01 9.11
C ALA A 30 -2.84 2.98 10.63
N VAL A 31 -3.24 1.89 11.29
CA VAL A 31 -3.06 1.67 12.75
C VAL A 31 -1.99 0.62 13.07
N VAL A 32 -1.71 -0.29 12.15
CA VAL A 32 -0.63 -1.28 12.26
C VAL A 32 0.03 -1.45 10.90
N LEU A 33 1.36 -1.58 10.89
CA LEU A 33 2.15 -1.70 9.67
C LEU A 33 3.23 -2.78 9.82
N TRP A 34 3.41 -3.58 8.78
CA TRP A 34 4.61 -4.37 8.55
C TRP A 34 5.13 -4.04 7.16
N GLY A 35 6.34 -3.49 7.09
CA GLY A 35 7.03 -3.14 5.85
C GLY A 35 8.46 -3.67 5.82
N ALA A 36 9.20 -3.25 4.79
CA ALA A 36 10.60 -3.60 4.63
C ALA A 36 11.39 -2.44 3.99
N GLU A 37 12.50 -2.04 4.59
CA GLU A 37 13.31 -0.88 4.18
C GLU A 37 14.72 -1.32 3.77
N GLY A 38 15.28 -0.74 2.70
CA GLY A 38 16.63 -1.07 2.23
C GLY A 38 16.74 -2.44 1.55
N GLY A 39 17.89 -3.09 1.74
CA GLY A 39 18.29 -4.33 1.05
C GLY A 39 18.79 -4.10 -0.37
N PHE A 40 19.38 -5.13 -0.98
CA PHE A 40 19.86 -5.07 -2.37
C PHE A 40 18.74 -5.48 -3.34
N VAL A 41 18.01 -4.49 -3.84
CA VAL A 41 16.95 -4.66 -4.86
C VAL A 41 17.10 -3.64 -5.98
N THR A 42 16.45 -3.87 -7.13
CA THR A 42 16.41 -2.88 -8.20
C THR A 42 15.67 -1.62 -7.74
N ALA A 43 15.96 -0.48 -8.36
CA ALA A 43 15.27 0.78 -8.06
C ALA A 43 13.76 0.68 -8.29
N THR A 44 13.33 -0.03 -9.33
CA THR A 44 11.91 -0.33 -9.61
C THR A 44 11.29 -1.11 -8.46
N THR A 45 11.92 -2.20 -8.01
CA THR A 45 11.43 -3.00 -6.87
C THR A 45 11.38 -2.16 -5.60
N ASN A 46 12.39 -1.34 -5.31
CA ASN A 46 12.41 -0.50 -4.12
C ASN A 46 11.28 0.54 -4.14
N THR A 47 11.04 1.17 -5.30
CA THR A 47 10.02 2.22 -5.45
C THR A 47 8.60 1.67 -5.40
N LEU A 48 8.39 0.47 -5.93
CA LEU A 48 7.08 -0.19 -5.95
C LEU A 48 6.85 -1.08 -4.75
N ARG A 49 7.81 -1.28 -3.84
CA ARG A 49 7.63 -2.11 -2.64
C ARG A 49 6.53 -1.51 -1.75
N PRO A 50 5.35 -2.15 -1.62
CA PRO A 50 4.39 -1.74 -0.62
C PRO A 50 4.81 -2.29 0.75
N PRO A 51 4.24 -1.79 1.86
CA PRO A 51 4.20 -2.55 3.09
C PRO A 51 3.63 -3.96 2.84
N ARG A 52 4.20 -4.95 3.53
CA ARG A 52 3.76 -6.34 3.49
C ARG A 52 2.33 -6.47 4.00
N VAL A 53 2.01 -5.78 5.09
CA VAL A 53 0.66 -5.72 5.65
C VAL A 53 0.42 -4.34 6.25
N VAL A 54 -0.77 -3.77 6.01
CA VAL A 54 -1.29 -2.61 6.73
C VAL A 54 -2.69 -2.92 7.24
N VAL A 55 -2.96 -2.58 8.49
CA VAL A 55 -4.30 -2.60 9.10
C VAL A 55 -4.77 -1.16 9.25
N TYR A 56 -5.98 -0.87 8.80
CA TYR A 56 -6.63 0.43 8.90
C TYR A 56 -7.62 0.49 10.06
N SER A 57 -7.87 1.70 10.55
CA SER A 57 -8.75 1.97 11.69
C SER A 57 -10.20 1.51 11.49
N ASP A 58 -10.64 1.35 10.24
CA ASP A 58 -11.97 0.86 9.89
C ASP A 58 -12.04 -0.68 9.82
N GLY A 59 -10.91 -1.36 10.01
CA GLY A 59 -10.77 -2.82 9.93
C GLY A 59 -10.33 -3.34 8.58
N GLN A 60 -10.11 -2.50 7.57
CA GLN A 60 -9.52 -2.97 6.33
C GLN A 60 -8.08 -3.44 6.55
N VAL A 61 -7.76 -4.63 6.06
CA VAL A 61 -6.37 -5.13 5.98
C VAL A 61 -5.98 -5.20 4.52
N ILE A 62 -4.79 -4.69 4.19
CA ILE A 62 -4.23 -4.77 2.85
C ILE A 62 -2.86 -5.45 2.96
N ALA A 63 -2.68 -6.54 2.22
CA ALA A 63 -1.43 -7.29 2.16
C ALA A 63 -0.78 -7.12 0.76
N ASP A 64 0.50 -6.78 0.76
CA ASP A 64 1.35 -6.55 -0.42
C ASP A 64 0.74 -5.58 -1.46
N ALA A 65 -0.22 -4.74 -1.07
CA ALA A 65 -1.08 -3.96 -1.99
C ALA A 65 -1.72 -4.79 -3.12
N VAL A 66 -2.00 -6.07 -2.86
CA VAL A 66 -2.56 -7.03 -3.83
C VAL A 66 -3.78 -7.75 -3.26
N LYS A 67 -3.82 -8.02 -1.96
CA LYS A 67 -4.95 -8.69 -1.30
C LYS A 67 -5.55 -7.81 -0.23
N THR A 68 -6.86 -7.94 -0.01
CA THR A 68 -7.55 -7.26 1.08
C THR A 68 -8.61 -8.15 1.70
N PHE A 69 -8.84 -7.94 3.00
CA PHE A 69 -9.95 -8.51 3.75
C PHE A 69 -10.31 -7.56 4.89
N ARG A 70 -11.31 -7.91 5.71
CA ARG A 70 -11.76 -7.06 6.81
C ARG A 70 -11.71 -7.78 8.14
N LEU A 71 -11.13 -7.12 9.13
CA LEU A 71 -11.20 -7.46 10.54
C LEU A 71 -12.44 -6.81 11.15
N THR A 72 -12.99 -7.45 12.18
CA THR A 72 -13.94 -6.83 13.10
C THR A 72 -13.25 -5.77 13.96
N GLU A 73 -14.02 -4.86 14.54
CA GLU A 73 -13.49 -3.85 15.46
C GLU A 73 -12.73 -4.46 16.65
N ALA A 74 -13.22 -5.59 17.17
CA ALA A 74 -12.56 -6.33 18.25
C ALA A 74 -11.20 -6.89 17.81
N GLU A 75 -11.12 -7.49 16.61
CA GLU A 75 -9.85 -8.00 16.06
C GLU A 75 -8.85 -6.85 15.78
N VAL A 76 -9.32 -5.69 15.32
CA VAL A 76 -8.46 -4.50 15.18
C VAL A 76 -7.90 -4.07 16.53
N GLY A 77 -8.77 -3.96 17.54
CA GLY A 77 -8.38 -3.59 18.89
C GLY A 77 -7.36 -4.55 19.49
N GLU A 78 -7.56 -5.86 19.32
CA GLU A 78 -6.62 -6.89 19.77
C GLU A 78 -5.28 -6.83 19.03
N THR A 79 -5.31 -6.60 17.71
CA THR A 79 -4.10 -6.47 16.89
C THR A 79 -3.28 -5.25 17.33
N VAL A 80 -3.92 -4.10 17.49
CA VAL A 80 -3.27 -2.86 17.97
C VAL A 80 -2.69 -3.07 19.37
N ALA A 81 -3.47 -3.58 20.32
CA ALA A 81 -3.01 -3.82 21.69
C ALA A 81 -1.83 -4.79 21.76
N SER A 82 -1.83 -5.82 20.90
CA SER A 82 -0.74 -6.80 20.81
C SER A 82 0.53 -6.14 20.25
N MET A 83 0.41 -5.38 19.17
CA MET A 83 1.54 -4.66 18.58
C MET A 83 2.10 -3.58 19.51
N GLU A 84 1.24 -2.81 20.19
CA GLU A 84 1.66 -1.87 21.24
C GLU A 84 2.47 -2.60 22.32
N LYS A 85 1.97 -3.74 22.82
CA LYS A 85 2.67 -4.54 23.82
C LYS A 85 4.03 -5.04 23.33
N PHE A 86 4.13 -5.52 22.09
CA PHE A 86 5.35 -6.09 21.54
C PHE A 86 6.42 -5.02 21.23
N LEU A 87 6.01 -3.85 20.75
CA LEU A 87 6.92 -2.76 20.40
C LEU A 87 7.26 -1.85 21.58
N ASN A 88 6.50 -1.92 22.68
CA ASN A 88 6.76 -1.11 23.86
C ASN A 88 8.17 -1.31 24.42
N GLY A 89 8.91 -0.22 24.57
CA GLY A 89 10.28 -0.22 25.09
C GLY A 89 11.35 -0.59 24.07
N GLN A 90 11.00 -0.90 22.82
CA GLN A 90 11.97 -1.13 21.76
C GLN A 90 12.55 0.22 21.27
N PRO A 91 13.85 0.27 20.93
CA PRO A 91 14.42 1.43 20.25
C PRO A 91 13.89 1.54 18.81
N PRO A 92 13.95 2.72 18.16
CA PRO A 92 13.53 2.88 16.76
C PRO A 92 14.25 1.96 15.77
N THR A 93 15.49 1.55 16.10
CA THR A 93 16.23 0.49 15.41
C THR A 93 16.72 -0.50 16.44
N ALA A 94 16.22 -1.73 16.39
CA ALA A 94 16.66 -2.81 17.26
C ALA A 94 18.05 -3.31 16.84
N ALA A 95 18.92 -3.59 17.81
CA ALA A 95 20.21 -4.22 17.58
C ALA A 95 20.14 -5.68 18.05
N PRO A 96 20.68 -6.63 17.27
CA PRO A 96 20.75 -8.02 17.70
C PRO A 96 21.81 -8.17 18.82
N LYS A 97 21.77 -9.31 19.54
CA LYS A 97 22.79 -9.65 20.54
C LYS A 97 24.20 -9.68 19.90
N PRO A 98 25.29 -9.41 20.66
CA PRO A 98 26.65 -9.25 20.11
C PRO A 98 27.20 -10.40 19.26
N ASP A 99 26.75 -11.63 19.48
CA ASP A 99 27.23 -12.82 18.75
C ASP A 99 26.39 -13.16 17.51
N ALA A 100 25.49 -12.27 17.09
CA ALA A 100 24.67 -12.48 15.91
C ALA A 100 25.53 -12.50 14.63
N PRO A 101 25.27 -13.43 13.69
CA PRO A 101 25.99 -13.43 12.43
C PRO A 101 25.64 -12.16 11.63
N MET A 102 26.63 -11.63 10.92
CA MET A 102 26.43 -10.50 10.01
C MET A 102 25.64 -10.97 8.79
N VAL A 103 24.55 -10.26 8.49
CA VAL A 103 23.73 -10.47 7.30
C VAL A 103 23.75 -9.18 6.49
N THR A 104 24.15 -9.25 5.23
CA THR A 104 24.16 -8.11 4.31
C THR A 104 23.07 -8.27 3.26
N ASP A 105 22.73 -7.17 2.58
CA ASP A 105 21.88 -7.14 1.39
C ASP A 105 20.40 -7.55 1.59
N VAL A 106 19.99 -7.79 2.84
CA VAL A 106 18.60 -8.05 3.23
C VAL A 106 17.96 -6.75 3.74
N PRO A 107 16.69 -6.46 3.39
CA PRO A 107 16.00 -5.31 3.96
C PRO A 107 15.76 -5.47 5.47
N ASP A 108 15.72 -4.34 6.16
CA ASP A 108 15.25 -4.28 7.54
C ASP A 108 13.75 -4.55 7.56
N THR A 109 13.30 -5.36 8.51
CA THR A 109 11.86 -5.50 8.80
C THR A 109 11.40 -4.26 9.56
N VAL A 110 10.35 -3.59 9.08
CA VAL A 110 9.74 -2.43 9.75
C VAL A 110 8.42 -2.85 10.36
N LEU A 111 8.30 -2.78 11.69
CA LEU A 111 7.06 -3.06 12.42
C LEU A 111 6.54 -1.77 13.03
N GLY A 112 5.28 -1.45 12.81
CA GLY A 112 4.67 -0.18 13.21
C GLY A 112 3.32 -0.37 13.89
N VAL A 113 3.06 0.46 14.90
CA VAL A 113 1.74 0.61 15.52
C VAL A 113 1.46 2.08 15.79
N ARG A 114 0.24 2.55 15.50
CA ARG A 114 -0.16 3.93 15.78
C ARG A 114 -0.39 4.09 17.27
N ALA A 115 0.40 4.95 17.90
CA ALA A 115 0.28 5.27 19.30
C ALA A 115 -0.92 6.20 19.57
N LYS A 116 -1.30 6.32 20.84
CA LYS A 116 -2.40 7.19 21.31
C LYS A 116 -2.23 8.67 20.98
N ASP A 117 -1.00 9.12 20.73
CA ASP A 117 -0.70 10.48 20.28
C ASP A 117 -0.94 10.70 18.77
N GLY A 118 -1.43 9.66 18.07
CA GLY A 118 -1.75 9.67 16.65
C GLY A 118 -0.54 9.39 15.74
N ARG A 119 0.68 9.26 16.26
CA ARG A 119 1.88 8.99 15.46
C ARG A 119 2.13 7.49 15.32
N MET A 120 2.67 7.08 14.18
CA MET A 120 3.15 5.71 13.98
C MET A 120 4.45 5.52 14.76
N HIS A 121 4.47 4.59 15.72
CA HIS A 121 5.68 4.13 16.37
C HIS A 121 6.23 2.94 15.59
N GLU A 122 7.36 3.16 14.91
CA GLU A 122 8.02 2.15 14.09
C GLU A 122 9.31 1.65 14.73
N VAL A 123 9.56 0.35 14.58
CA VAL A 123 10.79 -0.33 14.96
C VAL A 123 11.36 -1.01 13.72
N ARG A 124 12.59 -0.65 13.36
CA ARG A 124 13.41 -1.29 12.31
C ARG A 124 14.20 -2.43 12.93
N VAL A 125 14.11 -3.61 12.34
CA VAL A 125 14.73 -4.84 12.84
C VAL A 125 15.57 -5.47 11.72
N PRO A 126 16.88 -5.17 11.67
CA PRO A 126 17.77 -5.69 10.63
C PRO A 126 17.80 -7.21 10.59
N ALA A 127 17.60 -7.77 9.39
CA ALA A 127 17.69 -9.21 9.12
C ALA A 127 16.87 -10.10 10.09
N LEU A 128 15.71 -9.63 10.56
CA LEU A 128 14.90 -10.32 11.56
C LEU A 128 14.62 -11.79 11.18
N ASP A 129 14.30 -12.05 9.93
CA ASP A 129 13.96 -13.40 9.46
C ASP A 129 15.18 -14.36 9.45
N GLN A 130 16.40 -13.82 9.37
CA GLN A 130 17.64 -14.62 9.30
C GLN A 130 18.24 -14.87 10.69
N ILE A 131 18.08 -13.93 11.62
CA ILE A 131 18.75 -13.95 12.93
C ILE A 131 17.78 -13.71 14.10
N ALA A 132 16.52 -14.14 13.95
CA ALA A 132 15.44 -14.01 14.93
C ALA A 132 15.84 -14.35 16.38
N ASP A 133 16.61 -15.43 16.60
CA ASP A 133 17.02 -15.88 17.93
C ASP A 133 17.95 -14.88 18.68
N PHE A 134 18.52 -13.93 17.94
CA PHE A 134 19.37 -12.87 18.47
C PHE A 134 18.59 -11.61 18.86
N TYR A 135 17.28 -11.57 18.68
CA TYR A 135 16.40 -10.49 19.10
C TYR A 135 15.54 -10.87 20.33
N PRO A 136 14.96 -9.88 21.04
CA PRO A 136 13.88 -10.13 21.98
C PRO A 136 12.70 -10.83 21.28
N LYS A 137 12.10 -11.80 21.96
CA LYS A 137 10.96 -12.58 21.43
C LYS A 137 9.77 -11.72 21.04
N GLU A 138 9.64 -10.53 21.62
CA GLU A 138 8.56 -9.61 21.34
C GLU A 138 8.59 -9.16 19.87
N LEU A 139 9.77 -8.98 19.27
CA LEU A 139 9.90 -8.61 17.86
C LEU A 139 9.52 -9.78 16.94
N THR A 140 9.86 -11.01 17.31
CA THR A 140 9.49 -12.19 16.53
C THR A 140 8.00 -12.51 16.64
N GLU A 141 7.38 -12.32 17.80
CA GLU A 141 5.92 -12.47 17.98
C GLU A 141 5.13 -11.37 17.27
N ALA A 142 5.61 -10.12 17.26
CA ALA A 142 5.02 -9.05 16.43
C ALA A 142 5.06 -9.41 14.95
N LYS A 143 6.21 -9.87 14.45
CA LYS A 143 6.35 -10.31 13.06
C LYS A 143 5.43 -11.50 12.75
N LYS A 144 5.34 -12.49 13.63
CA LYS A 144 4.46 -13.65 13.49
C LYS A 144 2.98 -13.28 13.45
N LEU A 145 2.54 -12.32 14.26
CA LEU A 145 1.18 -11.78 14.20
C LEU A 145 0.88 -11.22 12.81
N MET A 146 1.80 -10.42 12.27
CA MET A 146 1.67 -9.81 10.94
C MET A 146 1.75 -10.84 9.81
N ASP A 147 2.60 -11.86 9.93
CA ASP A 147 2.64 -13.02 9.02
C ASP A 147 1.31 -13.78 9.00
N GLY A 148 0.64 -13.89 10.16
CA GLY A 148 -0.70 -14.46 10.26
C GLY A 148 -1.73 -13.69 9.44
N LEU A 149 -1.70 -12.35 9.51
CA LEU A 149 -2.56 -11.48 8.70
C LEU A 149 -2.25 -11.58 7.20
N ALA A 150 -0.97 -11.64 6.82
CA ALA A 150 -0.57 -11.85 5.42
C ALA A 150 -1.06 -13.20 4.89
N THR A 151 -0.91 -14.26 5.69
CA THR A 151 -1.37 -15.61 5.35
C THR A 151 -2.89 -15.64 5.18
N ARG A 152 -3.64 -15.02 6.10
CA ARG A 152 -5.09 -14.90 6.01
C ARG A 152 -5.53 -14.11 4.77
N ALA A 153 -4.86 -13.01 4.44
CA ALA A 153 -5.13 -12.25 3.23
C ALA A 153 -4.91 -13.10 1.96
N ALA A 154 -3.89 -13.96 1.95
CA ALA A 154 -3.62 -14.85 0.83
C ALA A 154 -4.67 -15.97 0.69
N SER A 155 -5.20 -16.49 1.80
CA SER A 155 -6.16 -17.60 1.80
C SER A 155 -7.62 -17.18 1.66
N GLU A 156 -8.01 -16.09 2.32
CA GLU A 156 -9.41 -15.64 2.47
C GLU A 156 -9.66 -14.29 1.79
N GLY A 157 -8.61 -13.53 1.47
CA GLY A 157 -8.72 -12.19 0.93
C GLY A 157 -9.15 -12.17 -0.54
N THR A 158 -9.79 -11.06 -0.91
CA THR A 158 -10.09 -10.72 -2.30
C THR A 158 -8.97 -9.88 -2.90
N ASP A 159 -8.98 -9.71 -4.22
CA ASP A 159 -8.02 -8.82 -4.88
C ASP A 159 -8.26 -7.38 -4.43
N TYR A 160 -7.16 -6.73 -4.02
CA TYR A 160 -7.17 -5.31 -3.71
C TYR A 160 -7.14 -4.50 -5.01
N THR A 161 -8.02 -3.52 -5.10
CA THR A 161 -8.05 -2.53 -6.18
C THR A 161 -8.22 -1.14 -5.58
N ALA A 162 -7.65 -0.14 -6.24
CA ALA A 162 -7.76 1.25 -5.84
C ALA A 162 -7.91 2.15 -7.07
N ALA A 163 -8.47 3.34 -6.87
CA ALA A 163 -8.55 4.35 -7.92
C ALA A 163 -7.17 4.91 -8.31
N ARG A 164 -6.21 4.83 -7.39
CA ARG A 164 -4.86 5.40 -7.55
C ARG A 164 -3.80 4.31 -7.69
N VAL A 165 -2.81 4.58 -8.53
CA VAL A 165 -1.67 3.69 -8.77
C VAL A 165 -0.37 4.49 -8.73
N ARG A 166 0.70 3.84 -8.24
CA ARG A 166 2.07 4.30 -8.43
C ARG A 166 2.64 3.61 -9.66
N VAL A 167 3.12 4.39 -10.61
CA VAL A 167 3.73 3.92 -11.84
C VAL A 167 5.22 4.20 -11.79
N VAL A 168 6.00 3.23 -12.23
CA VAL A 168 7.44 3.34 -12.39
C VAL A 168 7.81 2.95 -13.82
N ALA A 169 8.66 3.75 -14.45
CA ALA A 169 9.24 3.49 -15.75
C ALA A 169 10.77 3.45 -15.66
N GLU A 170 11.36 2.38 -16.15
CA GLU A 170 12.81 2.16 -16.20
C GLU A 170 13.28 2.15 -17.65
N ASN A 171 14.38 2.86 -17.93
CA ASN A 171 14.97 2.90 -19.27
C ASN A 171 15.34 1.49 -19.74
N ALA A 172 14.88 1.10 -20.92
CA ALA A 172 15.10 -0.23 -21.48
C ALA A 172 15.74 -0.18 -22.88
N PRO A 173 16.87 0.53 -23.06
CA PRO A 173 17.51 0.63 -24.37
C PRO A 173 18.01 -0.74 -24.83
N GLY A 174 17.67 -1.14 -26.05
CA GLY A 174 18.15 -2.38 -26.64
C GLY A 174 17.52 -3.66 -26.09
N VAL A 175 16.46 -3.57 -25.27
CA VAL A 175 15.68 -4.74 -24.87
C VAL A 175 14.90 -5.28 -26.07
N GLU A 176 15.02 -6.58 -26.32
CA GLU A 176 14.27 -7.28 -27.36
C GLU A 176 12.79 -7.44 -26.95
N GLY A 177 11.86 -7.10 -27.83
CA GLY A 177 10.43 -7.27 -27.62
C GLY A 177 9.58 -6.25 -28.39
N GLU A 178 8.29 -6.54 -28.54
CA GLU A 178 7.35 -5.60 -29.14
C GLU A 178 6.92 -4.56 -28.11
N ALA A 179 7.39 -3.32 -28.28
CA ALA A 179 6.98 -2.20 -27.43
C ALA A 179 5.61 -1.65 -27.87
N LYS A 180 4.69 -1.56 -26.91
CA LYS A 180 3.37 -0.96 -27.13
C LYS A 180 3.46 0.57 -27.13
N PRO A 181 2.51 1.29 -27.76
CA PRO A 181 2.40 2.74 -27.60
C PRO A 181 2.19 3.12 -26.14
N TRP A 182 2.83 4.21 -25.68
CA TRP A 182 2.63 4.75 -24.34
C TRP A 182 1.14 4.92 -23.99
N PRO A 183 0.69 4.58 -22.77
CA PRO A 183 -0.73 4.67 -22.43
C PRO A 183 -1.28 6.08 -22.59
N ALA A 184 -2.41 6.19 -23.30
CA ALA A 184 -3.03 7.48 -23.59
C ALA A 184 -3.44 8.21 -22.30
N GLY A 185 -3.17 9.52 -22.25
CA GLY A 185 -3.48 10.37 -21.09
C GLY A 185 -2.52 10.22 -19.91
N VAL A 186 -1.49 9.38 -20.01
CA VAL A 186 -0.41 9.27 -19.02
C VAL A 186 0.76 10.12 -19.46
N GLN A 187 1.27 10.98 -18.58
CA GLN A 187 2.45 11.79 -18.87
C GLN A 187 3.64 10.88 -19.20
N GLU A 188 4.34 11.17 -20.30
CA GLU A 188 5.57 10.48 -20.68
C GLU A 188 6.76 10.96 -19.81
N PRO A 189 7.71 10.07 -19.48
CA PRO A 189 8.99 10.49 -18.91
C PRO A 189 9.70 11.46 -19.87
N SER A 190 10.28 12.53 -19.31
CA SER A 190 11.10 13.49 -20.08
C SER A 190 12.54 13.45 -19.60
N GLY A 191 13.51 13.51 -20.53
CA GLY A 191 14.93 13.50 -20.22
C GLY A 191 15.50 12.12 -19.82
N SER A 192 16.72 12.12 -19.28
CA SER A 192 17.35 10.93 -18.71
C SER A 192 16.67 10.56 -17.40
N VAL A 193 16.22 9.31 -17.31
CA VAL A 193 15.62 8.73 -16.13
C VAL A 193 16.69 7.95 -15.37
N ASP A 194 17.04 8.40 -14.16
CA ASP A 194 18.02 7.75 -13.27
C ASP A 194 17.57 7.83 -11.80
N PRO A 195 17.43 6.71 -11.07
CA PRO A 195 17.46 5.35 -11.60
C PRO A 195 16.13 4.95 -12.28
N VAL A 196 15.02 5.59 -11.91
CA VAL A 196 13.67 5.32 -12.45
C VAL A 196 12.81 6.58 -12.45
N TRP A 197 11.82 6.61 -13.33
CA TRP A 197 10.81 7.66 -13.37
C TRP A 197 9.60 7.16 -12.59
N LYS A 198 9.03 8.02 -11.76
CA LYS A 198 7.91 7.68 -10.89
C LYS A 198 6.83 8.74 -10.99
N THR A 199 5.58 8.30 -11.07
CA THR A 199 4.43 9.17 -10.87
C THR A 199 3.31 8.40 -10.19
N ASP A 200 2.51 9.11 -9.40
CA ASP A 200 1.26 8.61 -8.87
C ASP A 200 0.13 9.11 -9.78
N LEU A 201 -0.81 8.23 -10.15
CA LEU A 201 -1.91 8.50 -11.08
C LEU A 201 -3.24 8.22 -10.41
N ASP A 202 -4.28 8.89 -10.89
CA ASP A 202 -5.68 8.68 -10.52
C ASP A 202 -6.59 8.62 -11.76
N GLY A 203 -7.89 8.40 -11.52
CA GLY A 203 -8.94 8.52 -12.52
C GLY A 203 -8.67 7.73 -13.82
N ALA A 204 -8.88 8.41 -14.95
CA ALA A 204 -8.74 7.80 -16.27
C ALA A 204 -7.30 7.37 -16.60
N ALA A 205 -6.29 8.09 -16.09
CA ALA A 205 -4.89 7.77 -16.33
C ALA A 205 -4.49 6.48 -15.59
N SER A 206 -4.92 6.34 -14.34
CA SER A 206 -4.77 5.09 -13.56
C SER A 206 -5.42 3.91 -14.29
N ALA A 207 -6.67 4.05 -14.72
CA ALA A 207 -7.40 3.01 -15.46
C ALA A 207 -6.71 2.64 -16.79
N ALA A 208 -6.13 3.61 -17.50
CA ALA A 208 -5.38 3.37 -18.73
C ALA A 208 -4.12 2.51 -18.48
N VAL A 209 -3.38 2.79 -17.40
CA VAL A 209 -2.20 2.00 -17.03
C VAL A 209 -2.58 0.58 -16.61
N VAL A 210 -3.56 0.43 -15.71
CA VAL A 210 -4.01 -0.89 -15.22
C VAL A 210 -4.47 -1.77 -16.39
N LYS A 211 -5.12 -1.18 -17.40
CA LYS A 211 -5.54 -1.90 -18.61
C LYS A 211 -4.36 -2.27 -19.51
N ALA A 212 -3.35 -1.42 -19.63
CA ALA A 212 -2.24 -1.59 -20.56
C ALA A 212 -1.13 -2.51 -20.02
N VAL A 213 -0.93 -2.50 -18.70
CA VAL A 213 0.18 -3.14 -17.98
C VAL A 213 -0.38 -4.21 -17.03
N PRO A 214 -0.18 -5.52 -17.30
CA PRO A 214 -0.58 -6.56 -16.37
C PRO A 214 0.08 -6.40 -14.99
N GLN A 215 -0.68 -6.66 -13.92
CA GLN A 215 -0.16 -6.64 -12.55
C GLN A 215 0.88 -7.75 -12.36
N GLY A 216 2.05 -7.43 -11.78
CA GLY A 216 3.09 -8.42 -11.45
C GLY A 216 4.21 -8.61 -12.48
N GLY A 217 4.33 -7.74 -13.50
CA GLY A 217 5.33 -7.85 -14.57
C GLY A 217 6.81 -7.67 -14.21
N ALA A 218 7.20 -7.62 -12.93
CA ALA A 218 8.54 -7.26 -12.47
C ALA A 218 9.37 -8.38 -11.83
N THR A 219 8.90 -9.64 -11.76
CA THR A 219 9.62 -10.69 -11.01
C THR A 219 9.97 -11.90 -11.87
N GLY A 220 11.06 -11.78 -12.62
CA GLY A 220 11.83 -12.91 -13.15
C GLY A 220 13.32 -12.66 -12.89
N PRO A 221 14.06 -13.52 -12.17
CA PRO A 221 15.48 -13.33 -11.80
C PRO A 221 16.47 -13.41 -12.97
N LYS A 222 15.97 -13.60 -14.19
CA LYS A 222 16.72 -13.43 -15.43
C LYS A 222 15.83 -12.56 -16.32
N GLY A 223 16.27 -11.35 -16.68
CA GLY A 223 15.49 -10.34 -17.41
C GLY A 223 15.04 -10.76 -18.80
N GLY A 224 14.19 -11.79 -18.90
CA GLY A 224 13.75 -12.46 -20.11
C GLY A 224 12.65 -13.48 -19.85
N GLY A 225 11.71 -13.17 -18.95
CA GLY A 225 10.44 -13.89 -18.86
C GLY A 225 9.44 -13.31 -19.87
N PRO A 226 8.49 -14.11 -20.40
CA PRO A 226 7.52 -13.64 -21.38
C PRO A 226 6.60 -12.60 -20.74
N GLY A 227 6.62 -11.36 -21.23
CA GLY A 227 5.64 -10.33 -20.82
C GLY A 227 6.19 -9.09 -20.12
N GLN A 228 7.44 -8.69 -20.37
CA GLN A 228 7.88 -7.34 -20.01
C GLN A 228 6.93 -6.32 -20.65
N SER A 229 6.42 -5.41 -19.82
CA SER A 229 5.51 -4.35 -20.23
C SER A 229 6.31 -3.21 -20.84
N LEU A 230 6.78 -3.44 -22.07
CA LEU A 230 7.56 -2.49 -22.86
C LEU A 230 6.66 -1.44 -23.50
N PHE A 231 6.98 -0.17 -23.29
CA PHE A 231 6.26 0.97 -23.84
C PHE A 231 7.20 1.94 -24.55
N LYS A 232 6.76 2.43 -25.70
CA LYS A 232 7.47 3.41 -26.51
C LYS A 232 6.79 4.77 -26.40
N THR A 233 7.55 5.81 -26.06
CA THR A 233 7.12 7.21 -26.02
C THR A 233 7.04 7.82 -27.42
N GLY A 234 6.43 9.00 -27.54
CA GLY A 234 6.41 9.78 -28.78
C GLY A 234 7.79 10.16 -29.31
N SER A 235 8.78 10.31 -28.42
CA SER A 235 10.19 10.53 -28.80
C SER A 235 10.92 9.26 -29.28
N GLY A 236 10.28 8.10 -29.12
CA GLY A 236 10.82 6.80 -29.49
C GLY A 236 11.66 6.12 -28.43
N ALA A 237 11.78 6.70 -27.23
CA ALA A 237 12.41 6.04 -26.07
C ALA A 237 11.55 4.85 -25.61
N VAL A 238 12.21 3.80 -25.11
CA VAL A 238 11.56 2.55 -24.69
C VAL A 238 11.79 2.34 -23.19
N PHE A 239 10.71 2.02 -22.49
CA PHE A 239 10.69 1.79 -21.05
C PHE A 239 10.06 0.46 -20.69
N VAL A 240 10.56 -0.19 -19.64
CA VAL A 240 9.77 -1.17 -18.89
C VAL A 240 8.90 -0.40 -17.91
N VAL A 241 7.58 -0.59 -18.00
CA VAL A 241 6.61 0.06 -17.11
C VAL A 241 6.07 -0.96 -16.13
N SER A 242 6.05 -0.61 -14.85
CA SER A 242 5.47 -1.39 -13.75
C SER A 242 4.62 -0.48 -12.87
N TRP A 243 3.67 -1.06 -12.16
CA TRP A 243 2.81 -0.29 -11.24
C TRP A 243 2.35 -1.13 -10.06
N ARG A 244 1.84 -0.46 -9.03
CA ARG A 244 1.01 -1.06 -7.98
C ARG A 244 -0.12 -0.11 -7.59
N TYR A 245 -1.19 -0.65 -7.00
CA TYR A 245 -2.18 0.19 -6.33
C TYR A 245 -1.53 0.95 -5.17
N LEU A 246 -1.94 2.21 -4.99
CA LEU A 246 -1.61 2.97 -3.81
C LEU A 246 -2.52 2.55 -2.65
N LEU A 247 -1.97 2.60 -1.45
CA LEU A 247 -2.72 2.44 -0.23
C LEU A 247 -3.59 3.67 0.07
N PRO A 248 -4.64 3.55 0.90
CA PRO A 248 -5.50 4.67 1.27
C PRO A 248 -4.79 5.93 1.80
N ASP A 249 -3.63 5.79 2.45
CA ASP A 249 -2.86 6.87 3.07
C ASP A 249 -1.67 7.37 2.23
N GLU A 250 -1.49 6.87 1.00
CA GLU A 250 -0.48 7.33 0.02
C GLU A 250 -1.02 8.35 -0.99
#